data_AF-A0A972EEU2-F1
#
_entry.id   AF-A0A972EEU2-F1
#
_cell.length_a   1.000
_cell.length_b   1.000
_cell.length_c   1.000
_cell.angle_alpha   90.00
_cell.angle_beta   90.00
_cell.angle_gamma   90.00
#
_symmetry.space_group_name_H-M   'P 1'
#
loop_
_entity.id
_entity.type
_entity.pdbx_description
1 polymer ?
#
loop_
_entity_poly.entity_id
_entity_poly.type
_entity_poly.pdbx_seq_one_letter_code
_entity_poly.pdbx_strand_id
1 'polypeptide(L)'
;MQILNIPYQSFCWVIGTTSFRTAKLNLKIEEQLILLSEFHEKYLHKFDTWAWNKESQALYYDFMKKNGFIYGEAKRKDKDAREKTSGLVDIGLINDDRTLTEAGNELLNIARQGDFREDNYFNIDKDSYVYLKQLLKTSIKVGAFTVRPYLVLAKVLTELEYLTYDEFTYILPLTVDNKSTRSIINRIRDYRMGKATLEDIIYEDLMDMENYRLAYKTFMSNRLSEELICLVGMNRKSRNYDRPYCNLLVELIRVFHHGEEERAYDLFLAAKKISHKPGMLWRNVIFTTSVAGNIRKNGIKTVREDCIFKKTKSEREIKTTFYKYMHVFKAMATLADYFDLNRRYFNLTDTLIFEDNIVKFDLIPRYFFKECIEKVYKEGFTENVYLKDSVPTEQISSHLIFNEKIIYSKISKDLGIIIKTPEQATTFIRDERYRRFNRLIDSKFSDKVLLELLSCFETRDDARIEELVTDEANIPTIFEYITGIIWYKVSERQGNILEYMKLS
;
A
#
# COMPACT_ATOMS: atom_id res chain seq x y z
N MET A 1 -40.51 -1.99 12.35
CA MET A 1 -39.63 -0.90 11.88
C MET A 1 -39.07 -1.32 10.54
N GLN A 2 -39.36 -0.58 9.45
CA GLN A 2 -38.66 -0.81 8.19
C GLN A 2 -37.18 -0.56 8.43
N ILE A 3 -36.37 -1.62 8.36
CA ILE A 3 -34.93 -1.51 8.52
C ILE A 3 -34.39 -0.80 7.28
N LEU A 4 -34.07 0.49 7.43
CA LEU A 4 -33.32 1.24 6.42
C LEU A 4 -31.99 0.54 6.16
N ASN A 5 -31.71 0.26 4.88
CA ASN A 5 -30.42 -0.25 4.46
C ASN A 5 -29.30 0.70 4.92
N ILE A 6 -28.28 0.17 5.60
CA ILE A 6 -27.07 0.92 5.96
C ILE A 6 -25.94 0.46 5.01
N PRO A 7 -25.63 1.22 3.94
CA PRO A 7 -24.61 0.83 2.99
C PRO A 7 -23.21 1.04 3.57
N TYR A 8 -22.28 0.21 3.10
CA TYR A 8 -20.86 0.45 3.28
C TYR A 8 -20.45 1.76 2.58
N GLN A 9 -19.60 2.55 3.23
CA GLN A 9 -18.94 3.72 2.64
C GLN A 9 -17.43 3.57 2.79
N SER A 10 -16.69 3.92 1.74
CA SER A 10 -15.22 3.89 1.78
C SER A 10 -14.68 4.90 2.79
N PHE A 11 -13.77 4.45 3.64
CA PHE A 11 -13.14 5.26 4.70
C PHE A 11 -11.65 5.51 4.45
N CYS A 12 -11.08 4.88 3.43
CA CYS A 12 -9.65 4.98 3.13
C CYS A 12 -9.40 5.01 1.62
N TRP A 13 -8.24 5.55 1.22
CA TRP A 13 -7.77 5.52 -0.16
C TRP A 13 -6.77 4.36 -0.41
N VAL A 14 -6.65 3.97 -1.67
CA VAL A 14 -5.62 3.03 -2.16
C VAL A 14 -5.30 3.39 -3.61
N ILE A 15 -4.02 3.44 -3.97
CA ILE A 15 -3.59 3.74 -5.34
C ILE A 15 -3.67 2.46 -6.19
N GLY A 16 -4.25 2.56 -7.39
CA GLY A 16 -4.36 1.45 -8.34
C GLY A 16 -5.33 0.35 -7.92
N THR A 17 -5.19 -0.84 -8.52
CA THR A 17 -6.12 -1.95 -8.33
C THR A 17 -5.48 -3.21 -7.74
N THR A 18 -6.20 -3.90 -6.85
CA THR A 18 -5.71 -5.14 -6.24
C THR A 18 -5.56 -6.29 -7.25
N SER A 19 -6.19 -6.21 -8.41
CA SER A 19 -6.10 -7.20 -9.50
C SER A 19 -4.82 -7.07 -10.34
N PHE A 20 -4.16 -5.91 -10.28
CA PHE A 20 -2.86 -5.64 -10.88
C PHE A 20 -1.76 -5.49 -9.82
N ARG A 21 -1.84 -6.29 -8.76
CA ARG A 21 -0.76 -6.47 -7.80
C ARG A 21 0.26 -7.45 -8.38
N THR A 22 1.38 -6.93 -8.87
CA THR A 22 2.44 -7.73 -9.48
C THR A 22 3.80 -7.29 -8.95
N ALA A 23 4.69 -8.27 -8.78
CA ALA A 23 6.12 -8.05 -8.74
C ALA A 23 6.57 -7.18 -9.93
N LYS A 24 7.58 -6.33 -9.72
CA LYS A 24 8.19 -5.48 -10.76
C LYS A 24 7.17 -4.54 -11.39
N LEU A 25 6.48 -3.77 -10.55
CA LEU A 25 5.35 -2.98 -10.99
C LEU A 25 5.72 -2.00 -12.12
N ASN A 26 6.90 -1.35 -12.05
CA ASN A 26 7.41 -0.46 -13.10
C ASN A 26 7.52 -1.19 -14.45
N LEU A 27 8.29 -2.29 -14.50
CA LEU A 27 8.47 -3.10 -15.70
C LEU A 27 7.12 -3.58 -16.27
N LYS A 28 6.20 -3.99 -15.39
CA LYS A 28 4.88 -4.48 -15.81
C LYS A 28 3.97 -3.38 -16.34
N ILE A 29 4.09 -2.15 -15.84
CA ILE A 29 3.41 -0.99 -16.40
C ILE A 29 3.99 -0.67 -17.78
N GLU A 30 5.30 -0.63 -17.92
CA GLU A 30 5.99 -0.34 -19.19
C GLU A 30 5.66 -1.39 -20.27
N GLU A 31 5.74 -2.68 -19.94
CA GLU A 31 5.30 -3.78 -20.81
C GLU A 31 3.84 -3.61 -21.23
N GLN A 32 2.94 -3.21 -20.32
CA GLN A 32 1.53 -2.95 -20.64
C GLN A 32 1.35 -1.77 -21.59
N LEU A 33 2.13 -0.70 -21.45
CA LEU A 33 2.07 0.43 -22.37
C LEU A 33 2.51 0.03 -23.78
N ILE A 34 3.57 -0.80 -23.89
CA ILE A 34 4.02 -1.37 -25.16
C ILE A 34 2.90 -2.22 -25.77
N LEU A 35 2.34 -3.16 -25.01
CA LEU A 35 1.30 -4.06 -25.49
C LEU A 35 0.01 -3.32 -25.89
N LEU A 36 -0.40 -2.30 -25.15
CA LEU A 36 -1.56 -1.48 -25.50
C LEU A 36 -1.32 -0.69 -26.78
N SER A 37 -0.14 -0.08 -26.94
CA SER A 37 0.23 0.63 -28.18
C SER A 37 0.19 -0.30 -29.39
N GLU A 38 0.84 -1.46 -29.31
CA GLU A 38 0.88 -2.44 -30.41
C GLU A 38 -0.50 -3.04 -30.71
N PHE A 39 -1.28 -3.35 -29.66
CA PHE A 39 -2.62 -3.88 -29.82
C PHE A 39 -3.54 -2.87 -30.49
N HIS A 40 -3.48 -1.61 -30.10
CA HIS A 40 -4.29 -0.53 -30.69
C HIS A 40 -4.01 -0.39 -32.19
N GLU A 41 -2.73 -0.33 -32.59
CA GLU A 41 -2.33 -0.29 -34.01
C GLU A 41 -2.83 -1.51 -34.78
N LYS A 42 -2.61 -2.71 -34.24
CA LYS A 42 -3.06 -3.97 -34.86
C LYS A 42 -4.57 -4.06 -34.97
N TYR A 43 -5.29 -3.56 -33.97
CA TYR A 43 -6.75 -3.54 -33.96
C TYR A 43 -7.26 -2.62 -35.08
N LEU A 44 -6.71 -1.41 -35.20
CA LEU A 44 -7.11 -0.46 -36.25
C LEU A 44 -6.77 -0.93 -37.68
N HIS A 45 -5.76 -1.78 -37.84
CA HIS A 45 -5.50 -2.44 -39.13
C HIS A 45 -6.57 -3.46 -39.52
N LYS A 46 -7.31 -4.01 -38.54
CA LYS A 46 -8.34 -5.04 -38.77
C LYS A 46 -9.76 -4.47 -38.69
N PHE A 47 -9.96 -3.41 -37.92
CA PHE A 47 -11.24 -2.80 -37.62
C PHE A 47 -11.14 -1.29 -37.83
N ASP A 48 -12.06 -0.69 -38.59
CA ASP A 48 -11.98 0.72 -38.98
C ASP A 48 -12.15 1.73 -37.83
N THR A 49 -12.62 1.28 -36.66
CA THR A 49 -12.90 2.14 -35.50
C THR A 49 -12.44 1.49 -34.20
N TRP A 50 -11.77 2.26 -33.35
CA TRP A 50 -11.38 1.82 -32.01
C TRP A 50 -12.60 1.75 -31.08
N ALA A 51 -12.68 0.68 -30.30
CA ALA A 51 -13.64 0.58 -29.21
C ALA A 51 -13.06 -0.28 -28.09
N TRP A 52 -13.23 0.14 -26.84
CA TRP A 52 -12.88 -0.65 -25.66
C TRP A 52 -14.11 -1.31 -25.03
N ASN A 53 -14.55 -2.42 -25.61
CA ASN A 53 -15.76 -3.15 -25.22
C ASN A 53 -15.43 -4.61 -24.88
N LYS A 54 -16.44 -5.44 -24.54
CA LYS A 54 -16.21 -6.83 -24.13
C LYS A 54 -15.46 -7.66 -25.17
N GLU A 55 -15.66 -7.39 -26.47
CA GLU A 55 -15.01 -8.11 -27.56
C GLU A 55 -13.53 -7.73 -27.68
N SER A 56 -13.23 -6.43 -27.77
CA SER A 56 -11.84 -5.96 -27.85
C SER A 56 -11.05 -6.25 -26.57
N GLN A 57 -11.69 -6.24 -25.40
CA GLN A 57 -11.10 -6.67 -24.14
C GLN A 57 -10.71 -8.15 -24.16
N ALA A 58 -11.57 -9.03 -24.70
CA ALA A 58 -11.24 -10.45 -24.84
C ALA A 58 -10.11 -10.67 -25.85
N LEU A 59 -10.10 -9.91 -26.96
CA LEU A 59 -8.98 -9.93 -27.93
C LEU A 59 -7.67 -9.43 -27.31
N TYR A 60 -7.72 -8.40 -26.46
CA TYR A 60 -6.54 -7.91 -25.76
C TYR A 60 -6.01 -8.92 -24.76
N TYR A 61 -6.88 -9.64 -24.05
CA TYR A 61 -6.47 -10.76 -23.19
C TYR A 61 -5.65 -11.79 -23.98
N ASP A 62 -6.15 -12.21 -25.14
CA ASP A 62 -5.47 -13.18 -26.00
C ASP A 62 -4.15 -12.62 -26.56
N PHE A 63 -4.09 -11.31 -26.84
CA PHE A 63 -2.86 -10.63 -27.25
C PHE A 63 -1.81 -10.59 -26.13
N MET A 64 -2.18 -10.20 -24.91
CA MET A 64 -1.29 -10.23 -23.73
C MET A 64 -0.76 -11.65 -23.50
N LYS A 65 -1.64 -12.66 -23.59
CA LYS A 65 -1.26 -14.07 -23.42
C LYS A 65 -0.27 -14.51 -24.49
N LYS A 66 -0.53 -14.18 -25.76
CA LYS A 66 0.38 -14.52 -26.89
C LYS A 66 1.77 -13.92 -26.69
N ASN A 67 1.87 -12.74 -26.09
CA ASN A 67 3.13 -12.06 -25.79
C ASN A 67 3.72 -12.43 -24.42
N GLY A 68 3.22 -13.46 -23.74
CA GLY A 68 3.79 -13.96 -22.48
C GLY A 68 3.57 -13.04 -21.26
N PHE A 69 2.70 -12.04 -21.36
CA PHE A 69 2.41 -11.12 -20.26
C PHE A 69 1.54 -11.76 -19.18
N ILE A 70 0.63 -12.64 -19.58
CA ILE A 70 -0.24 -13.41 -18.69
C ILE A 70 -0.20 -14.91 -19.03
N TYR A 71 -0.48 -15.74 -18.03
CA TYR A 71 -0.50 -17.20 -18.13
C TYR A 71 -1.86 -17.76 -17.72
N GLY A 72 -2.17 -18.98 -18.17
CA GLY A 72 -3.43 -19.67 -17.88
C GLY A 72 -4.59 -19.32 -18.82
N GLU A 73 -5.79 -19.77 -18.46
CA GLU A 73 -7.04 -19.53 -19.21
C GLU A 73 -8.08 -18.88 -18.29
N ALA A 74 -8.41 -17.61 -18.56
CA ALA A 74 -9.42 -16.89 -17.79
C ALA A 74 -10.83 -17.27 -18.23
N LYS A 75 -11.70 -17.60 -17.25
CA LYS A 75 -13.14 -17.79 -17.49
C LYS A 75 -13.83 -16.53 -18.02
N ARG A 76 -13.29 -15.36 -17.70
CA ARG A 76 -13.79 -14.05 -18.10
C ARG A 76 -12.66 -13.17 -18.63
N LYS A 77 -12.22 -13.47 -19.85
CA LYS A 77 -11.12 -12.76 -20.54
C LYS A 77 -11.33 -11.24 -20.56
N ASP A 78 -12.57 -10.80 -20.84
CA ASP A 78 -12.98 -9.39 -20.83
C ASP A 78 -12.65 -8.70 -19.50
N LYS A 79 -13.01 -9.35 -18.40
CA LYS A 79 -12.87 -8.82 -17.06
C LYS A 79 -11.41 -8.72 -16.66
N ASP A 80 -10.65 -9.78 -16.90
CA ASP A 80 -9.24 -9.88 -16.54
C ASP A 80 -8.42 -8.83 -17.30
N ALA A 81 -8.64 -8.68 -18.62
CA ALA A 81 -7.98 -7.64 -19.41
C ALA A 81 -8.24 -6.22 -18.88
N ARG A 82 -9.49 -5.92 -18.53
CA ARG A 82 -9.86 -4.64 -17.93
C ARG A 82 -9.17 -4.45 -16.57
N GLU A 83 -9.17 -5.48 -15.73
CA GLU A 83 -8.57 -5.45 -14.40
C GLU A 83 -7.05 -5.26 -14.40
N LYS A 84 -6.35 -5.75 -15.45
CA LYS A 84 -4.91 -5.57 -15.66
C LYS A 84 -4.50 -4.21 -16.22
N THR A 85 -5.47 -3.39 -16.66
CA THR A 85 -5.21 -2.06 -17.24
C THR A 85 -5.80 -0.93 -16.41
N SER A 86 -6.78 -1.19 -15.54
CA SER A 86 -7.44 -0.17 -14.72
C SER A 86 -6.47 0.68 -13.89
N GLY A 87 -5.45 0.07 -13.28
CA GLY A 87 -4.49 0.81 -12.45
C GLY A 87 -3.71 1.87 -13.23
N LEU A 88 -3.52 1.71 -14.55
CA LEU A 88 -2.84 2.68 -15.41
C LEU A 88 -3.75 3.88 -15.72
N VAL A 89 -5.07 3.67 -15.75
CA VAL A 89 -6.06 4.76 -15.87
C VAL A 89 -6.06 5.59 -14.59
N ASP A 90 -6.06 4.91 -13.44
CA ASP A 90 -6.14 5.55 -12.12
C ASP A 90 -5.00 6.55 -11.88
N ILE A 91 -3.81 6.27 -12.44
CA ILE A 91 -2.64 7.16 -12.38
C ILE A 91 -2.41 7.99 -13.66
N GLY A 92 -3.35 7.99 -14.60
CA GLY A 92 -3.34 8.89 -15.77
C GLY A 92 -2.40 8.51 -16.92
N LEU A 93 -1.86 7.29 -16.97
CA LEU A 93 -0.99 6.84 -18.06
C LEU A 93 -1.78 6.44 -19.32
N ILE A 94 -3.05 6.05 -19.15
CA ILE A 94 -3.93 5.71 -20.27
C ILE A 94 -5.33 6.29 -20.05
N ASN A 95 -6.07 6.47 -21.13
CA ASN A 95 -7.46 6.95 -21.13
C ASN A 95 -8.44 5.85 -20.71
N ASP A 96 -9.70 6.23 -20.49
CA ASP A 96 -10.78 5.29 -20.14
C ASP A 96 -11.02 4.25 -21.24
N ASP A 97 -10.74 4.59 -22.49
CA ASP A 97 -10.77 3.68 -23.64
C ASP A 97 -9.45 2.91 -23.86
N ARG A 98 -8.49 3.02 -22.92
CA ARG A 98 -7.16 2.40 -22.92
C ARG A 98 -6.20 2.84 -24.03
N THR A 99 -6.50 3.94 -24.71
CA THR A 99 -5.48 4.65 -25.52
C THR A 99 -4.46 5.33 -24.62
N LEU A 100 -3.22 5.49 -25.09
CA LEU A 100 -2.18 6.16 -24.29
C LEU A 100 -2.47 7.66 -24.15
N THR A 101 -2.20 8.19 -22.97
CA THR A 101 -2.21 9.64 -22.72
C THR A 101 -0.88 10.27 -23.11
N GLU A 102 -0.74 11.59 -22.99
CA GLU A 102 0.55 12.25 -23.22
C GLU A 102 1.61 11.75 -22.23
N ALA A 103 1.25 11.67 -20.94
CA ALA A 103 2.13 11.11 -19.90
C ALA A 103 2.44 9.62 -20.13
N GLY A 104 1.47 8.83 -20.62
CA GLY A 104 1.71 7.44 -21.01
C GLY A 104 2.70 7.30 -22.18
N ASN A 105 2.61 8.20 -23.17
CA ASN A 105 3.55 8.21 -24.29
C ASN A 105 4.95 8.64 -23.86
N GLU A 106 5.09 9.59 -22.92
CA GLU A 106 6.38 9.95 -22.33
C GLU A 106 7.07 8.72 -21.72
N LEU A 107 6.35 7.97 -20.88
CA LEU A 107 6.87 6.75 -20.26
C LEU A 107 7.16 5.63 -21.28
N LEU A 108 6.27 5.43 -22.27
CA LEU A 108 6.48 4.46 -23.34
C LEU A 108 7.76 4.75 -24.14
N ASN A 109 8.06 6.02 -24.41
CA ASN A 109 9.26 6.42 -25.14
C ASN A 109 10.54 6.08 -24.36
N ILE A 110 10.54 6.33 -23.05
CA ILE A 110 11.66 5.94 -22.17
C ILE A 110 11.87 4.42 -22.22
N ALA A 111 10.79 3.65 -22.04
CA ALA A 111 10.84 2.19 -22.07
C ALA A 111 11.35 1.63 -23.41
N ARG A 112 10.91 2.19 -24.54
CA ARG A 112 11.36 1.77 -25.88
C ARG A 112 12.82 2.13 -26.16
N GLN A 113 13.31 3.25 -25.64
CA GLN A 113 14.70 3.67 -25.81
C GLN A 113 15.66 2.91 -24.89
N GLY A 114 15.17 2.46 -23.73
CA GLY A 114 15.99 1.79 -22.72
C GLY A 114 17.00 2.69 -22.03
N ASP A 115 16.84 4.02 -22.12
CA ASP A 115 17.69 5.01 -21.46
C ASP A 115 16.95 5.65 -20.28
N PHE A 116 17.11 5.03 -19.10
CA PHE A 116 16.45 5.45 -17.85
C PHE A 116 17.25 6.46 -17.03
N ARG A 117 18.51 6.72 -17.41
CA ARG A 117 19.48 7.52 -16.63
C ARG A 117 18.92 8.87 -16.18
N GLU A 118 19.20 9.23 -14.94
CA GLU A 118 18.69 10.46 -14.33
C GLU A 118 19.14 11.72 -15.08
N ASP A 119 18.22 12.67 -15.22
CA ASP A 119 18.47 13.99 -15.82
C ASP A 119 17.67 15.13 -15.14
N ASN A 120 17.18 14.88 -13.93
CA ASN A 120 16.31 15.79 -13.19
C ASN A 120 16.89 16.17 -11.82
N TYR A 121 16.35 17.25 -11.23
CA TYR A 121 16.83 17.80 -9.96
C TYR A 121 16.71 16.88 -8.75
N PHE A 122 15.88 15.84 -8.82
CA PHE A 122 15.73 14.83 -7.77
C PHE A 122 16.81 13.74 -7.84
N ASN A 123 17.58 13.69 -8.93
CA ASN A 123 18.60 12.67 -9.20
C ASN A 123 18.02 11.24 -9.15
N ILE A 124 16.81 11.08 -9.69
CA ILE A 124 16.10 9.80 -9.86
C ILE A 124 15.96 9.48 -11.35
N ASP A 125 15.70 8.22 -11.68
CA ASP A 125 15.54 7.77 -13.06
C ASP A 125 14.41 8.52 -13.79
N LYS A 126 14.50 8.58 -15.12
CA LYS A 126 13.55 9.32 -15.97
C LYS A 126 12.12 8.81 -15.83
N ASP A 127 11.93 7.49 -15.82
CA ASP A 127 10.64 6.84 -15.59
C ASP A 127 10.12 7.14 -14.17
N SER A 128 10.98 7.03 -13.15
CA SER A 128 10.65 7.39 -11.77
C SER A 128 10.21 8.85 -11.62
N TYR A 129 10.80 9.77 -12.40
CA TYR A 129 10.38 11.16 -12.46
C TYR A 129 9.00 11.34 -13.14
N VAL A 130 8.69 10.55 -14.17
CA VAL A 130 7.33 10.49 -14.73
C VAL A 130 6.33 9.98 -13.69
N TYR A 131 6.64 8.89 -12.98
CA TYR A 131 5.79 8.37 -11.92
C TYR A 131 5.60 9.40 -10.79
N LEU A 132 6.63 10.15 -10.40
CA LEU A 132 6.51 11.24 -9.43
C LEU A 132 5.51 12.30 -9.89
N LYS A 133 5.63 12.79 -11.14
CA LYS A 133 4.67 13.72 -11.72
C LYS A 133 3.24 13.15 -11.71
N GLN A 134 3.07 11.89 -12.10
CA GLN A 134 1.76 11.24 -12.13
C GLN A 134 1.15 11.08 -10.74
N LEU A 135 1.92 10.63 -9.74
CA LEU A 135 1.42 10.45 -8.37
C LEU A 135 1.15 11.77 -7.65
N LEU A 136 1.89 12.84 -8.00
CA LEU A 136 1.55 14.18 -7.56
C LEU A 136 0.17 14.59 -8.09
N LYS A 137 -0.22 14.22 -9.31
CA LYS A 137 -1.53 14.56 -9.91
C LYS A 137 -2.67 13.61 -9.52
N THR A 138 -2.34 12.35 -9.24
CA THR A 138 -3.31 11.27 -8.98
C THR A 138 -4.26 11.65 -7.87
N SER A 139 -5.56 11.61 -8.18
CA SER A 139 -6.65 12.03 -7.31
C SER A 139 -7.62 10.87 -7.10
N ILE A 140 -7.91 10.52 -5.85
CA ILE A 140 -8.72 9.36 -5.46
C ILE A 140 -9.97 9.81 -4.73
N LYS A 141 -11.12 9.25 -5.12
CA LYS A 141 -12.39 9.49 -4.43
C LYS A 141 -12.58 8.56 -3.25
N VAL A 142 -12.84 9.12 -2.07
CA VAL A 142 -13.19 8.40 -0.85
C VAL A 142 -14.51 8.95 -0.33
N GLY A 143 -15.61 8.26 -0.65
CA GLY A 143 -16.95 8.79 -0.37
C GLY A 143 -17.19 10.10 -1.13
N ALA A 144 -17.45 11.19 -0.40
CA ALA A 144 -17.63 12.53 -0.97
C ALA A 144 -16.31 13.31 -1.10
N PHE A 145 -15.20 12.78 -0.58
CA PHE A 145 -13.90 13.45 -0.59
C PHE A 145 -13.08 13.06 -1.82
N THR A 146 -12.22 13.98 -2.24
CA THR A 146 -11.15 13.73 -3.20
C THR A 146 -9.83 13.94 -2.48
N VAL A 147 -8.85 13.07 -2.73
CA VAL A 147 -7.54 13.09 -2.06
C VAL A 147 -6.45 12.89 -3.10
N ARG A 148 -5.34 13.64 -3.00
CA ARG A 148 -4.08 13.38 -3.71
C ARG A 148 -3.11 12.69 -2.73
N PRO A 149 -3.03 11.34 -2.73
CA PRO A 149 -2.37 10.60 -1.65
C PRO A 149 -0.90 10.95 -1.47
N TYR A 150 -0.19 11.23 -2.57
CA TYR A 150 1.22 11.60 -2.50
C TYR A 150 1.45 12.92 -1.76
N LEU A 151 0.57 13.91 -1.92
CA LEU A 151 0.66 15.17 -1.18
C LEU A 151 0.38 14.99 0.30
N VAL A 152 -0.52 14.07 0.66
CA VAL A 152 -0.77 13.75 2.07
C VAL A 152 0.43 13.03 2.68
N LEU A 153 0.96 12.01 1.99
CA LEU A 153 2.19 11.33 2.41
C LEU A 153 3.34 12.35 2.60
N ALA A 154 3.51 13.26 1.65
CA ALA A 154 4.55 14.28 1.73
C ALA A 154 4.38 15.22 2.92
N LYS A 155 3.15 15.65 3.22
CA LYS A 155 2.85 16.45 4.41
C LYS A 155 3.17 15.69 5.69
N VAL A 156 2.73 14.44 5.80
CA VAL A 156 2.94 13.62 7.00
C VAL A 156 4.43 13.34 7.23
N LEU A 157 5.18 12.95 6.18
CA LEU A 157 6.62 12.70 6.28
C LEU A 157 7.43 13.97 6.56
N THR A 158 7.00 15.13 6.05
CA THR A 158 7.68 16.40 6.37
C THR A 158 7.53 16.76 7.85
N GLU A 159 6.40 16.42 8.46
CA GLU A 159 6.05 16.74 9.85
C GLU A 159 6.54 15.72 10.88
N LEU A 160 6.72 14.47 10.48
CA LEU A 160 7.07 13.35 11.36
C LEU A 160 8.41 12.68 11.03
N GLU A 161 9.06 13.12 9.96
CA GLU A 161 10.32 12.63 9.36
C GLU A 161 10.28 11.21 8.79
N TYR A 162 9.52 10.32 9.42
CA TYR A 162 9.28 8.95 8.99
C TYR A 162 7.89 8.48 9.42
N LEU A 163 7.46 7.35 8.87
CA LEU A 163 6.33 6.55 9.34
C LEU A 163 6.80 5.12 9.61
N THR A 164 6.32 4.47 10.66
CA THR A 164 6.45 3.01 10.78
C THR A 164 5.54 2.31 9.77
N TYR A 165 5.80 1.03 9.47
CA TYR A 165 4.92 0.25 8.59
C TYR A 165 3.50 0.15 9.11
N ASP A 166 3.30 0.09 10.43
CA ASP A 166 1.96 0.14 11.03
C ASP A 166 1.29 1.49 10.78
N GLU A 167 2.00 2.60 10.97
CA GLU A 167 1.45 3.95 10.72
C GLU A 167 1.13 4.16 9.23
N PHE A 168 2.02 3.73 8.34
CA PHE A 168 1.84 3.78 6.90
C PHE A 168 0.70 2.86 6.43
N THR A 169 0.50 1.70 7.05
CA THR A 169 -0.57 0.76 6.72
C THR A 169 -1.92 1.22 7.23
N TYR A 170 -1.99 1.53 8.52
CA TYR A 170 -3.26 1.59 9.25
C TYR A 170 -3.77 3.00 9.48
N ILE A 171 -2.89 4.01 9.44
CA ILE A 171 -3.25 5.38 9.79
C ILE A 171 -3.20 6.28 8.56
N LEU A 172 -2.12 6.25 7.78
CA LEU A 172 -1.95 7.12 6.62
C LEU A 172 -3.13 7.05 5.62
N PRO A 173 -3.71 5.89 5.27
CA PRO A 173 -4.81 5.83 4.30
C PRO A 173 -6.14 6.43 4.79
N LEU A 174 -6.26 6.75 6.08
CA LEU A 174 -7.45 7.36 6.69
C LEU A 174 -7.52 8.88 6.44
N THR A 175 -6.44 9.49 5.95
CA THR A 175 -6.39 10.94 5.69
C THR A 175 -7.15 11.31 4.41
N VAL A 176 -8.43 11.67 4.54
CA VAL A 176 -9.30 11.98 3.39
C VAL A 176 -9.60 13.46 3.18
N ASP A 177 -9.23 14.30 4.15
CA ASP A 177 -9.39 15.75 4.09
C ASP A 177 -8.35 16.48 4.96
N ASN A 178 -8.40 17.81 4.97
CA ASN A 178 -7.45 18.60 5.76
C ASN A 178 -7.61 18.40 7.28
N LYS A 179 -8.84 18.15 7.75
CA LYS A 179 -9.14 17.97 9.18
C LYS A 179 -8.58 16.64 9.69
N SER A 180 -8.88 15.55 9.01
CA SER A 180 -8.39 14.19 9.27
C SER A 180 -6.87 14.14 9.22
N THR A 181 -6.22 14.78 8.26
CA THR A 181 -4.74 14.79 8.17
C THR A 181 -4.08 15.47 9.37
N ARG A 182 -4.56 16.65 9.78
CA ARG A 182 -4.05 17.33 10.99
C ARG A 182 -4.28 16.50 12.25
N SER A 183 -5.45 15.88 12.36
CA SER A 183 -5.79 14.96 13.46
C SER A 183 -4.84 13.77 13.51
N ILE A 184 -4.57 13.15 12.35
CA ILE A 184 -3.74 11.95 12.21
C ILE A 184 -2.29 12.20 12.59
N ILE A 185 -1.70 13.36 12.24
CA ILE A 185 -0.34 13.70 12.66
C ILE A 185 -0.23 13.69 14.20
N ASN A 186 -1.22 14.25 14.91
CA ASN A 186 -1.24 14.23 16.37
C ASN A 186 -1.51 12.82 16.92
N ARG A 187 -2.43 12.06 16.32
CA ARG A 187 -2.72 10.68 16.70
C ARG A 187 -1.51 9.76 16.53
N ILE A 188 -0.68 9.96 15.50
CA ILE A 188 0.58 9.23 15.33
C ILE A 188 1.55 9.57 16.47
N ARG A 189 1.67 10.85 16.84
CA ARG A 189 2.50 11.24 18.00
C ARG A 189 2.01 10.57 19.29
N ASP A 190 0.70 10.55 19.53
CA ASP A 190 0.12 9.87 20.70
C ASP A 190 0.32 8.35 20.66
N TYR A 191 0.18 7.72 19.48
CA TYR A 191 0.47 6.30 19.28
C TYR A 191 1.92 5.96 19.63
N ARG A 192 2.89 6.74 19.12
CA ARG A 192 4.33 6.59 19.44
C ARG A 192 4.63 6.75 20.93
N MET A 193 3.85 7.58 21.63
CA MET A 193 3.95 7.78 23.08
C MET A 193 3.21 6.72 23.91
N GLY A 194 2.56 5.74 23.27
CA GLY A 194 1.74 4.72 23.95
C GLY A 194 0.45 5.26 24.57
N LYS A 195 -0.01 6.45 24.15
CA LYS A 195 -1.24 7.09 24.65
C LYS A 195 -2.50 6.67 23.89
N ALA A 196 -2.33 6.10 22.70
CA ALA A 196 -3.40 5.60 21.85
C ALA A 196 -3.02 4.24 21.26
N THR A 197 -4.02 3.41 20.93
CA THR A 197 -3.83 2.17 20.17
C THR A 197 -4.24 2.36 18.72
N LEU A 198 -3.78 1.49 17.82
CA LEU A 198 -4.22 1.48 16.42
C LEU A 198 -5.74 1.27 16.33
N GLU A 199 -6.27 0.39 17.18
CA GLU A 199 -7.69 0.07 17.25
C GLU A 199 -8.54 1.26 17.69
N ASP A 200 -8.03 2.09 18.61
CA ASP A 200 -8.69 3.34 19.01
C ASP A 200 -8.71 4.33 17.84
N ILE A 201 -7.57 4.55 17.19
CA ILE A 201 -7.43 5.50 16.08
C ILE A 201 -8.37 5.15 14.93
N ILE A 202 -8.38 3.87 14.52
CA ILE A 202 -9.27 3.38 13.46
C ILE A 202 -10.74 3.51 13.89
N TYR A 203 -11.07 3.13 15.13
CA TYR A 203 -12.46 3.19 15.59
C TYR A 203 -13.00 4.62 15.62
N GLU A 204 -12.21 5.57 16.11
CA GLU A 204 -12.60 6.98 16.14
C GLU A 204 -12.84 7.53 14.74
N ASP A 205 -11.96 7.21 13.79
CA ASP A 205 -12.10 7.62 12.38
C ASP A 205 -13.37 7.06 11.75
N LEU A 206 -13.66 5.76 11.96
CA LEU A 206 -14.90 5.15 11.48
C LEU A 206 -16.13 5.80 12.13
N MET A 207 -16.08 6.16 13.41
CA MET A 207 -17.20 6.77 14.13
C MET A 207 -17.46 8.23 13.77
N ASP A 208 -16.54 8.91 13.07
CA ASP A 208 -16.84 10.22 12.48
C ASP A 208 -17.87 10.10 11.34
N MET A 209 -17.90 8.95 10.66
CA MET A 209 -18.81 8.68 9.56
C MET A 209 -20.26 8.42 10.04
N GLU A 210 -21.23 8.94 9.30
CA GLU A 210 -22.66 8.86 9.66
C GLU A 210 -23.20 7.42 9.66
N ASN A 211 -22.80 6.60 8.67
CA ASN A 211 -23.28 5.23 8.55
C ASN A 211 -22.82 4.34 9.71
N TYR A 212 -21.61 4.53 10.24
CA TYR A 212 -21.13 3.82 11.44
C TYR A 212 -21.83 4.30 12.71
N ARG A 213 -22.12 5.60 12.86
CA ARG A 213 -22.94 6.09 14.00
C ARG A 213 -24.36 5.54 13.95
N LEU A 214 -24.96 5.51 12.76
CA LEU A 214 -26.29 4.93 12.55
C LEU A 214 -26.31 3.42 12.81
N ALA A 215 -25.30 2.68 12.34
CA ALA A 215 -25.16 1.25 12.57
C ALA A 215 -24.99 0.96 14.07
N TYR A 216 -24.18 1.73 14.78
CA TYR A 216 -24.02 1.61 16.24
C TYR A 216 -25.34 1.83 16.97
N LYS A 217 -26.05 2.93 16.68
CA LYS A 217 -27.36 3.22 17.29
C LYS A 217 -28.36 2.10 17.02
N THR A 218 -28.45 1.64 15.77
CA THR A 218 -29.32 0.54 15.36
C THR A 218 -28.97 -0.76 16.10
N PHE A 219 -27.68 -1.10 16.22
CA PHE A 219 -27.22 -2.29 16.92
C PHE A 219 -27.56 -2.27 18.41
N MET A 220 -27.45 -1.11 19.05
CA MET A 220 -27.69 -0.95 20.48
C MET A 220 -29.17 -0.89 20.84
N SER A 221 -30.03 -0.38 19.95
CA SER A 221 -31.48 -0.23 20.18
C SER A 221 -32.32 -1.45 19.80
N ASN A 222 -31.74 -2.47 19.17
CA ASN A 222 -32.48 -3.65 18.69
C ASN A 222 -32.00 -4.93 19.36
N ARG A 223 -32.89 -5.94 19.41
CA ARG A 223 -32.58 -7.29 19.88
C ARG A 223 -31.62 -7.96 18.91
N LEU A 224 -30.66 -8.72 19.46
CA LEU A 224 -29.69 -9.47 18.66
C LEU A 224 -30.39 -10.47 17.73
N SER A 225 -30.03 -10.42 16.45
CA SER A 225 -30.40 -11.40 15.42
C SER A 225 -29.31 -11.46 14.35
N GLU A 226 -29.28 -12.53 13.55
CA GLU A 226 -28.36 -12.62 12.40
C GLU A 226 -28.58 -11.47 11.41
N GLU A 227 -29.84 -11.12 11.16
CA GLU A 227 -30.23 -10.04 10.25
C GLU A 227 -29.70 -8.68 10.74
N LEU A 228 -29.77 -8.43 12.05
CA LEU A 228 -29.22 -7.22 12.65
C LEU A 228 -27.70 -7.16 12.48
N ILE A 229 -26.98 -8.25 12.75
CA ILE A 229 -25.52 -8.31 12.58
C ILE A 229 -25.13 -8.09 11.11
N CYS A 230 -25.86 -8.70 10.18
CA CYS A 230 -25.62 -8.55 8.75
C CYS A 230 -25.93 -7.13 8.24
N LEU A 231 -26.89 -6.44 8.87
CA LEU A 231 -27.19 -5.04 8.58
C LEU A 231 -26.07 -4.12 9.06
N VAL A 232 -25.73 -4.19 10.35
CA VAL A 232 -24.79 -3.25 10.97
C VAL A 232 -23.35 -3.56 10.62
N GLY A 233 -23.05 -4.81 10.24
CA GLY A 233 -21.73 -5.22 9.82
C GLY A 233 -21.25 -4.57 8.52
N MET A 234 -22.16 -4.11 7.65
CA MET A 234 -21.85 -3.36 6.43
C MET A 234 -20.82 -4.05 5.51
N ASN A 235 -20.99 -5.36 5.24
CA ASN A 235 -20.10 -6.06 4.30
C ASN A 235 -20.18 -5.49 2.87
N ARG A 236 -19.01 -5.30 2.23
CA ARG A 236 -18.88 -4.74 0.88
C ARG A 236 -19.43 -5.65 -0.24
N LYS A 237 -19.30 -6.98 -0.10
CA LYS A 237 -19.65 -7.93 -1.16
C LYS A 237 -21.05 -8.50 -0.99
N SER A 238 -21.32 -9.07 0.18
CA SER A 238 -22.62 -9.64 0.52
C SER A 238 -22.82 -9.58 2.02
N ARG A 239 -23.99 -9.14 2.46
CA ARG A 239 -24.33 -9.07 3.89
C ARG A 239 -24.22 -10.42 4.59
N ASN A 240 -24.46 -11.52 3.86
CA ASN A 240 -24.41 -12.87 4.42
C ASN A 240 -23.02 -13.27 4.95
N TYR A 241 -21.95 -12.63 4.50
CA TYR A 241 -20.60 -12.88 5.02
C TYR A 241 -20.45 -12.49 6.50
N ASP A 242 -21.32 -11.62 7.02
CA ASP A 242 -21.26 -11.20 8.42
C ASP A 242 -22.08 -12.13 9.35
N ARG A 243 -22.84 -13.12 8.84
CA ARG A 243 -23.62 -14.06 9.67
C ARG A 243 -22.83 -14.73 10.81
N PRO A 244 -21.58 -15.21 10.60
CA PRO A 244 -20.84 -15.90 11.66
C PRO A 244 -20.55 -15.02 12.89
N TYR A 245 -20.57 -13.69 12.73
CA TYR A 245 -20.39 -12.74 13.83
C TYR A 245 -21.52 -12.81 14.87
N CYS A 246 -22.73 -13.22 14.48
CA CYS A 246 -23.84 -13.40 15.42
C CYS A 246 -23.50 -14.49 16.45
N ASN A 247 -23.03 -15.65 15.98
CA ASN A 247 -22.62 -16.74 16.86
C ASN A 247 -21.42 -16.34 17.74
N LEU A 248 -20.47 -15.59 17.20
CA LEU A 248 -19.34 -15.08 17.98
C LEU A 248 -19.81 -14.20 19.15
N LEU A 249 -20.73 -13.26 18.90
CA LEU A 249 -21.27 -12.40 19.96
C LEU A 249 -22.04 -13.20 21.03
N VAL A 250 -22.83 -14.18 20.62
CA VAL A 250 -23.56 -15.05 21.57
C VAL A 250 -22.57 -15.77 22.50
N GLU A 251 -21.52 -16.37 21.95
CA GLU A 251 -20.52 -17.07 22.75
C GLU A 251 -19.68 -16.11 23.62
N LEU A 252 -19.42 -14.88 23.16
CA LEU A 252 -18.80 -13.84 24.00
C LEU A 252 -19.66 -13.50 25.21
N ILE A 253 -20.98 -13.34 25.04
CA ILE A 253 -21.90 -13.04 26.14
C ILE A 253 -21.95 -14.22 27.13
N ARG A 254 -22.04 -15.46 26.65
CA ARG A 254 -22.02 -16.65 27.52
C ARG A 254 -20.77 -16.74 28.38
N VAL A 255 -19.60 -16.65 27.74
CA VAL A 255 -18.31 -16.79 28.45
C VAL A 255 -18.09 -15.62 29.40
N PHE A 256 -18.26 -14.38 28.96
CA PHE A 256 -17.80 -13.21 29.72
C PHE A 256 -18.88 -12.55 30.58
N HIS A 257 -20.17 -12.67 30.24
CA HIS A 257 -21.26 -12.10 31.04
C HIS A 257 -21.95 -13.14 31.92
N HIS A 258 -22.22 -14.34 31.40
CA HIS A 258 -22.87 -15.40 32.17
C HIS A 258 -21.88 -16.28 32.94
N GLY A 259 -20.57 -16.17 32.66
CA GLY A 259 -19.54 -16.96 33.35
C GLY A 259 -19.51 -18.43 32.94
N GLU A 260 -20.03 -18.77 31.75
CA GLU A 260 -20.02 -20.13 31.19
C GLU A 260 -18.60 -20.48 30.68
N GLU A 261 -17.65 -20.70 31.59
CA GLU A 261 -16.24 -20.96 31.26
C GLU A 261 -16.02 -22.19 30.36
N GLU A 262 -16.90 -23.19 30.46
CA GLU A 262 -16.89 -24.40 29.65
C GLU A 262 -17.10 -24.12 28.14
N ARG A 263 -17.70 -22.97 27.81
CA ARG A 263 -17.94 -22.50 26.44
C ARG A 263 -16.70 -21.92 25.78
N ALA A 264 -15.56 -21.83 26.46
CA ALA A 264 -14.34 -21.25 25.88
C ALA A 264 -13.93 -21.89 24.54
N TYR A 265 -14.14 -23.21 24.37
CA TYR A 265 -13.88 -23.89 23.10
C TYR A 265 -14.93 -23.56 22.03
N ASP A 266 -16.22 -23.44 22.39
CA ASP A 266 -17.28 -23.00 21.49
C ASP A 266 -17.02 -21.57 20.98
N LEU A 267 -16.59 -20.67 21.87
CA LEU A 267 -16.14 -19.32 21.52
C LEU A 267 -14.98 -19.34 20.51
N PHE A 268 -13.99 -20.20 20.71
CA PHE A 268 -12.89 -20.36 19.75
C PHE A 268 -13.40 -20.86 18.38
N LEU A 269 -14.30 -21.84 18.36
CA LEU A 269 -14.89 -22.33 17.12
C LEU A 269 -15.70 -21.24 16.41
N ALA A 270 -16.42 -20.40 17.16
CA ALA A 270 -17.13 -19.25 16.62
C ALA A 270 -16.17 -18.24 15.98
N ALA A 271 -15.07 -17.88 16.66
CA ALA A 271 -14.04 -16.99 16.12
C ALA A 271 -13.33 -17.60 14.90
N LYS A 272 -13.15 -18.92 14.86
CA LYS A 272 -12.55 -19.64 13.72
C LYS A 272 -13.43 -19.63 12.46
N LYS A 273 -14.75 -19.52 12.60
CA LYS A 273 -15.70 -19.40 11.46
C LYS A 273 -15.64 -18.03 10.78
N ILE A 274 -15.02 -17.03 11.40
CA ILE A 274 -14.78 -15.73 10.77
C ILE A 274 -13.64 -15.88 9.76
N SER A 275 -13.93 -15.57 8.49
CA SER A 275 -12.98 -15.78 7.39
C SER A 275 -11.76 -14.85 7.46
N HIS A 276 -10.63 -15.34 6.95
CA HIS A 276 -9.40 -14.58 6.68
C HIS A 276 -8.82 -13.82 7.89
N LYS A 277 -8.23 -12.64 7.64
CA LYS A 277 -7.51 -11.81 8.62
C LYS A 277 -8.37 -11.38 9.82
N PRO A 278 -9.66 -10.97 9.67
CA PRO A 278 -10.49 -10.65 10.83
C PRO A 278 -10.62 -11.80 11.83
N GLY A 279 -10.78 -13.05 11.36
CA GLY A 279 -10.85 -14.20 12.25
C GLY A 279 -9.56 -14.47 13.00
N MET A 280 -8.41 -14.20 12.38
CA MET A 280 -7.11 -14.28 13.07
C MET A 280 -7.00 -13.23 14.17
N LEU A 281 -7.39 -11.98 13.89
CA LEU A 281 -7.38 -10.89 14.87
C LEU A 281 -8.29 -11.19 16.08
N TRP A 282 -9.49 -11.73 15.84
CA TRP A 282 -10.38 -12.19 16.91
C TRP A 282 -9.77 -13.27 17.80
N ARG A 283 -9.10 -14.26 17.21
CA ARG A 283 -8.45 -15.31 17.99
C ARG A 283 -7.27 -14.75 18.79
N ASN A 284 -6.48 -13.86 18.20
CA ASN A 284 -5.32 -13.26 18.84
C ASN A 284 -5.68 -12.33 20.01
N VAL A 285 -6.83 -11.63 19.95
CA VAL A 285 -7.27 -10.76 21.04
C VAL A 285 -7.91 -11.53 22.20
N ILE A 286 -8.48 -12.71 21.93
CA ILE A 286 -9.18 -13.52 22.95
C ILE A 286 -8.25 -14.58 23.56
N PHE A 287 -7.47 -15.29 22.75
CA PHE A 287 -6.74 -16.50 23.16
C PHE A 287 -5.22 -16.34 23.07
N THR A 288 -4.51 -16.99 23.99
CA THR A 288 -3.03 -17.06 24.03
C THR A 288 -2.44 -17.97 22.95
N THR A 289 -3.26 -18.81 22.32
CA THR A 289 -2.87 -19.76 21.28
C THR A 289 -3.98 -19.88 20.23
N SER A 290 -3.62 -20.23 19.00
CA SER A 290 -4.57 -20.59 17.94
C SER A 290 -4.71 -22.11 17.73
N VAL A 291 -4.07 -22.93 18.57
CA VAL A 291 -4.07 -24.39 18.44
C VAL A 291 -5.34 -24.97 19.07
N ALA A 292 -6.24 -25.48 18.22
CA ALA A 292 -7.55 -25.99 18.65
C ALA A 292 -7.47 -27.06 19.75
N GLY A 293 -6.53 -28.01 19.65
CA GLY A 293 -6.36 -29.06 20.65
C GLY A 293 -5.95 -28.54 22.03
N ASN A 294 -5.13 -27.49 22.06
CA ASN A 294 -4.70 -26.86 23.31
C ASN A 294 -5.89 -26.16 24.00
N ILE A 295 -6.69 -25.41 23.25
CA ILE A 295 -7.88 -24.73 23.75
C ILE A 295 -8.95 -25.72 24.20
N ARG A 296 -9.15 -26.82 23.46
CA ARG A 296 -10.09 -27.88 23.87
C ARG A 296 -9.70 -28.51 25.20
N LYS A 297 -8.41 -28.69 25.46
CA LYS A 297 -7.89 -29.30 26.69
C LYS A 297 -7.90 -28.32 27.88
N ASN A 298 -7.48 -27.08 27.65
CA ASN A 298 -7.21 -26.11 28.71
C ASN A 298 -8.33 -25.06 28.90
N GLY A 299 -9.31 -25.01 27.99
CA GLY A 299 -10.52 -24.19 28.10
C GLY A 299 -10.24 -22.71 28.38
N ILE A 300 -10.95 -22.16 29.36
CA ILE A 300 -10.87 -20.75 29.77
C ILE A 300 -9.45 -20.30 30.14
N LYS A 301 -8.57 -21.20 30.60
CA LYS A 301 -7.17 -20.88 30.93
C LYS A 301 -6.37 -20.42 29.72
N THR A 302 -6.85 -20.69 28.50
CA THR A 302 -6.24 -20.22 27.26
C THR A 302 -6.69 -18.82 26.87
N VAL A 303 -7.73 -18.26 27.50
CA VAL A 303 -8.14 -16.86 27.30
C VAL A 303 -7.09 -15.94 27.90
N ARG A 304 -6.67 -14.94 27.13
CA ARG A 304 -5.61 -14.02 27.53
C ARG A 304 -5.99 -13.24 28.78
N GLU A 305 -5.01 -12.87 29.58
CA GLU A 305 -5.24 -12.06 30.78
C GLU A 305 -5.61 -10.61 30.44
N ASP A 306 -5.01 -10.08 29.37
CA ASP A 306 -5.33 -8.78 28.79
C ASP A 306 -6.53 -8.80 27.84
N CYS A 307 -7.29 -9.90 27.77
CA CYS A 307 -8.47 -10.00 26.92
C CYS A 307 -9.46 -8.87 27.23
N ILE A 308 -9.79 -8.10 26.19
CA ILE A 308 -10.65 -6.90 26.26
C ILE A 308 -12.03 -7.16 26.87
N PHE A 309 -12.56 -8.39 26.75
CA PHE A 309 -13.87 -8.77 27.27
C PHE A 309 -13.85 -9.19 28.75
N LYS A 310 -12.67 -9.48 29.34
CA LYS A 310 -12.59 -9.73 30.80
C LYS A 310 -12.97 -8.49 31.63
N LYS A 311 -12.82 -7.29 31.06
CA LYS A 311 -13.09 -6.01 31.74
C LYS A 311 -14.54 -5.56 31.64
N THR A 312 -15.36 -6.20 30.80
CA THR A 312 -16.76 -5.80 30.58
C THR A 312 -17.67 -6.36 31.67
N LYS A 313 -18.56 -5.52 32.22
CA LYS A 313 -19.41 -5.85 33.38
C LYS A 313 -20.88 -6.12 33.01
N SER A 314 -21.27 -5.87 31.76
CA SER A 314 -22.64 -6.03 31.30
C SER A 314 -22.70 -6.51 29.85
N GLU A 315 -23.82 -7.13 29.47
CA GLU A 315 -24.09 -7.46 28.07
C GLU A 315 -23.99 -6.21 27.17
N ARG A 316 -24.44 -5.05 27.66
CA ARG A 316 -24.34 -3.78 26.93
C ARG A 316 -22.89 -3.40 26.64
N GLU A 317 -21.99 -3.54 27.61
CA GLU A 317 -20.56 -3.29 27.42
C GLU A 317 -19.92 -4.29 26.46
N ILE A 318 -20.29 -5.58 26.53
CA ILE A 318 -19.85 -6.59 25.56
C ILE A 318 -20.29 -6.20 24.15
N LYS A 319 -21.55 -5.79 23.96
CA LYS A 319 -22.06 -5.33 22.67
C LYS A 319 -21.28 -4.13 22.16
N THR A 320 -21.03 -3.11 22.99
CA THR A 320 -20.25 -1.94 22.59
C THR A 320 -18.82 -2.31 22.18
N THR A 321 -18.12 -3.12 22.97
CA THR A 321 -16.76 -3.60 22.65
C THR A 321 -16.77 -4.46 21.38
N PHE A 322 -17.72 -5.37 21.24
CA PHE A 322 -17.87 -6.20 20.06
C PHE A 322 -18.06 -5.37 18.79
N TYR A 323 -18.93 -4.35 18.82
CA TYR A 323 -19.17 -3.47 17.69
C TYR A 323 -17.89 -2.77 17.24
N LYS A 324 -17.13 -2.21 18.19
CA LYS A 324 -15.83 -1.59 17.92
C LYS A 324 -14.90 -2.56 17.20
N TYR A 325 -14.62 -3.72 17.81
CA TYR A 325 -13.62 -4.65 17.28
C TYR A 325 -14.07 -5.37 16.00
N MET A 326 -15.37 -5.59 15.80
CA MET A 326 -15.91 -6.10 14.54
C MET A 326 -15.54 -5.17 13.37
N HIS A 327 -15.76 -3.87 13.54
CA HIS A 327 -15.48 -2.91 12.48
C HIS A 327 -13.99 -2.61 12.33
N VAL A 328 -13.27 -2.45 13.44
CA VAL A 328 -11.82 -2.24 13.42
C VAL A 328 -11.10 -3.41 12.74
N PHE A 329 -11.40 -4.66 13.07
CA PHE A 329 -10.72 -5.81 12.43
C PHE A 329 -11.05 -5.95 10.95
N LYS A 330 -12.27 -5.59 10.53
CA LYS A 330 -12.61 -5.50 9.10
C LYS A 330 -11.84 -4.38 8.39
N ALA A 331 -11.68 -3.23 9.05
CA ALA A 331 -10.91 -2.11 8.53
C ALA A 331 -9.40 -2.45 8.45
N MET A 332 -8.81 -3.01 9.50
CA MET A 332 -7.42 -3.47 9.51
C MET A 332 -7.14 -4.53 8.44
N ALA A 333 -8.07 -5.45 8.19
CA ALA A 333 -7.92 -6.41 7.10
C ALA A 333 -7.84 -5.70 5.74
N THR A 334 -8.73 -4.74 5.51
CA THR A 334 -8.75 -3.93 4.28
C THR A 334 -7.46 -3.10 4.12
N LEU A 335 -7.05 -2.38 5.18
CA LEU A 335 -5.88 -1.51 5.17
C LEU A 335 -4.59 -2.31 4.93
N ALA A 336 -4.48 -3.49 5.56
CA ALA A 336 -3.36 -4.39 5.32
C ALA A 336 -3.34 -4.94 3.89
N ASP A 337 -4.49 -5.21 3.28
CA ASP A 337 -4.55 -5.59 1.87
C ASP A 337 -4.07 -4.44 0.97
N TYR A 338 -4.21 -3.18 1.39
CA TYR A 338 -3.82 -2.00 0.61
C TYR A 338 -2.37 -1.56 0.83
N PHE A 339 -1.75 -1.94 1.96
CA PHE A 339 -0.34 -1.65 2.27
C PHE A 339 0.58 -1.94 1.09
N ASP A 340 0.54 -3.19 0.60
CA ASP A 340 1.45 -3.64 -0.45
C ASP A 340 1.27 -2.84 -1.74
N LEU A 341 0.04 -2.52 -2.09
CA LEU A 341 -0.26 -1.78 -3.32
C LEU A 341 0.21 -0.33 -3.21
N ASN A 342 -0.13 0.36 -2.12
CA ASN A 342 0.35 1.72 -1.86
C ASN A 342 1.88 1.77 -1.83
N ARG A 343 2.53 0.82 -1.14
CA ARG A 343 3.99 0.70 -1.11
C ARG A 343 4.55 0.63 -2.52
N ARG A 344 4.07 -0.31 -3.35
CA ARG A 344 4.57 -0.51 -4.72
C ARG A 344 4.43 0.76 -5.57
N TYR A 345 3.27 1.42 -5.56
CA TYR A 345 3.08 2.65 -6.32
C TYR A 345 3.97 3.79 -5.82
N PHE A 346 4.02 4.03 -4.52
CA PHE A 346 4.90 5.07 -3.98
C PHE A 346 6.38 4.78 -4.20
N ASN A 347 6.77 3.50 -4.29
CA ASN A 347 8.14 3.12 -4.60
C ASN A 347 8.52 3.40 -6.06
N LEU A 348 7.56 3.54 -6.99
CA LEU A 348 7.82 3.90 -8.38
C LEU A 348 8.47 5.28 -8.53
N THR A 349 8.43 6.14 -7.51
CA THR A 349 8.92 7.52 -7.63
C THR A 349 10.38 7.68 -7.21
N ASP A 350 11.00 6.64 -6.63
CA ASP A 350 12.36 6.68 -6.04
C ASP A 350 12.63 7.86 -5.10
N THR A 351 11.56 8.42 -4.52
CA THR A 351 11.66 9.53 -3.58
C THR A 351 11.63 9.08 -2.12
N LEU A 352 11.40 7.79 -1.88
CA LEU A 352 11.17 7.21 -0.57
C LEU A 352 12.15 6.07 -0.31
N ILE A 353 12.49 5.89 0.96
CA ILE A 353 13.28 4.77 1.46
C ILE A 353 12.37 3.92 2.36
N PHE A 354 12.25 2.65 2.01
CA PHE A 354 11.57 1.62 2.78
C PHE A 354 12.62 0.70 3.41
N GLU A 355 13.01 0.97 4.66
CA GLU A 355 14.03 0.22 5.39
C GLU A 355 13.64 0.06 6.86
N ASP A 356 14.08 -1.00 7.53
CA ASP A 356 13.91 -1.19 8.98
C ASP A 356 12.47 -0.98 9.52
N ASN A 357 11.46 -1.43 8.77
CA ASN A 357 10.02 -1.24 9.06
C ASN A 357 9.58 0.23 9.15
N ILE A 358 10.32 1.15 8.51
CA ILE A 358 9.96 2.55 8.38
C ILE A 358 9.95 2.99 6.91
N VAL A 359 9.23 4.08 6.67
CA VAL A 359 9.15 4.80 5.40
C VAL A 359 9.57 6.23 5.65
N LYS A 360 10.51 6.76 4.87
CA LYS A 360 10.95 8.16 4.94
C LYS A 360 11.31 8.68 3.55
N PHE A 361 11.40 9.99 3.40
CA PHE A 361 11.93 10.57 2.16
C PHE A 361 13.42 10.25 1.99
N ASP A 362 13.84 10.07 0.74
CA ASP A 362 15.25 10.18 0.38
C ASP A 362 15.73 11.65 0.50
N LEU A 363 17.04 11.86 0.39
CA LEU A 363 17.70 13.11 0.73
C LEU A 363 17.08 14.33 0.04
N ILE A 364 17.05 14.37 -1.30
CA ILE A 364 16.58 15.55 -2.05
C ILE A 364 15.07 15.77 -1.89
N PRO A 365 14.19 14.77 -2.07
CA PRO A 365 12.75 14.92 -1.84
C PRO A 365 12.43 15.50 -0.45
N ARG A 366 13.16 15.06 0.59
CA ARG A 366 12.96 15.55 1.97
C ARG A 366 13.10 17.07 2.06
N TYR A 367 14.16 17.63 1.49
CA TYR A 367 14.37 19.09 1.53
C TYR A 367 13.44 19.82 0.57
N PHE A 368 13.18 19.26 -0.61
CA PHE A 368 12.24 19.83 -1.56
C PHE A 368 10.85 20.03 -0.94
N PHE A 369 10.29 18.98 -0.33
CA PHE A 369 8.97 19.07 0.29
C PHE A 369 8.96 19.94 1.56
N LYS A 370 10.05 19.99 2.34
CA LYS A 370 10.19 20.96 3.43
C LYS A 370 10.00 22.41 2.98
N GLU A 371 10.39 22.76 1.75
CA GLU A 371 10.22 24.13 1.23
C GLU A 371 8.80 24.45 0.75
N CYS A 372 8.11 23.48 0.16
CA CYS A 372 6.89 23.75 -0.59
C CYS A 372 5.61 23.17 0.02
N ILE A 373 5.71 22.18 0.92
CA ILE A 373 4.55 21.36 1.29
C ILE A 373 3.44 22.14 1.97
N GLU A 374 3.73 23.15 2.80
CA GLU A 374 2.70 23.98 3.45
C GLU A 374 1.77 24.68 2.44
N LYS A 375 2.28 24.97 1.25
CA LYS A 375 1.53 25.62 0.18
C LYS A 375 0.86 24.58 -0.71
N VAL A 376 1.62 23.60 -1.21
CA VAL A 376 1.15 22.57 -2.15
C VAL A 376 0.05 21.69 -1.52
N TYR A 377 0.18 21.36 -0.23
CA TYR A 377 -0.76 20.50 0.47
C TYR A 377 -2.20 21.05 0.51
N LYS A 378 -2.39 22.37 0.35
CA LYS A 378 -3.73 22.97 0.24
C LYS A 378 -4.51 22.47 -0.97
N GLU A 379 -3.81 22.01 -2.00
CA GLU A 379 -4.38 21.38 -3.21
C GLU A 379 -4.57 19.86 -3.05
N GLY A 380 -4.20 19.30 -1.89
CA GLY A 380 -4.22 17.86 -1.63
C GLY A 380 -5.62 17.22 -1.63
N PHE A 381 -6.68 18.02 -1.65
CA PHE A 381 -8.07 17.55 -1.57
C PHE A 381 -8.94 17.99 -2.75
N THR A 382 -8.30 18.29 -3.88
CA THR A 382 -8.95 18.66 -5.14
C THR A 382 -8.42 17.80 -6.27
N GLU A 383 -9.23 17.54 -7.29
CA GLU A 383 -8.78 16.87 -8.50
C GLU A 383 -7.75 17.74 -9.25
N ASN A 384 -6.73 17.10 -9.83
CA ASN A 384 -5.79 17.79 -10.72
C ASN A 384 -6.21 17.60 -12.19
N VAL A 385 -6.32 18.70 -12.92
CA VAL A 385 -6.80 18.69 -14.32
C VAL A 385 -5.77 18.10 -15.30
N TYR A 386 -4.48 18.11 -14.94
CA TYR A 386 -3.39 17.67 -15.82
C TYR A 386 -3.06 16.18 -15.71
N LEU A 387 -3.93 15.36 -15.09
CA LEU A 387 -3.65 13.96 -14.79
C LEU A 387 -3.10 13.19 -16.00
N LYS A 388 -3.62 13.48 -17.20
CA LYS A 388 -3.27 12.81 -18.46
C LYS A 388 -2.13 13.49 -19.24
N ASP A 389 -1.77 14.70 -18.86
CA ASP A 389 -0.86 15.56 -19.64
C ASP A 389 0.60 15.41 -19.17
N SER A 390 1.55 15.53 -20.09
CA SER A 390 2.99 15.53 -19.79
C SER A 390 3.46 16.95 -19.45
N VAL A 391 3.13 17.39 -18.24
CA VAL A 391 3.42 18.76 -17.78
C VAL A 391 4.58 18.82 -16.78
N PRO A 392 5.36 19.92 -16.75
CA PRO A 392 6.36 20.14 -15.70
C PRO A 392 5.71 20.32 -14.32
N THR A 393 6.48 20.13 -13.25
CA THR A 393 5.97 20.14 -11.87
C THR A 393 5.32 21.47 -11.48
N GLU A 394 5.79 22.58 -12.02
CA GLU A 394 5.27 23.93 -11.77
C GLU A 394 3.86 24.14 -12.35
N GLN A 395 3.48 23.39 -13.38
CA GLN A 395 2.10 23.37 -13.90
C GLN A 395 1.19 22.47 -13.08
N ILE A 396 1.73 21.40 -12.46
CA ILE A 396 0.99 20.57 -11.51
C ILE A 396 0.55 21.40 -10.30
N SER A 397 1.45 22.25 -9.80
CA SER A 397 1.19 23.29 -8.79
C SER A 397 2.24 24.38 -8.92
N SER A 398 1.83 25.65 -8.87
CA SER A 398 2.75 26.80 -8.92
C SER A 398 3.73 26.87 -7.74
N HIS A 399 3.57 26.01 -6.74
CA HIS A 399 4.45 25.90 -5.57
C HIS A 399 5.47 24.76 -5.66
N LEU A 400 5.34 23.85 -6.63
CA LEU A 400 6.30 22.76 -6.87
C LEU A 400 7.50 23.23 -7.69
N ILE A 401 8.22 24.23 -7.17
CA ILE A 401 9.40 24.82 -7.81
C ILE A 401 10.66 24.32 -7.09
N PHE A 402 11.59 23.73 -7.83
CA PHE A 402 12.87 23.30 -7.28
C PHE A 402 13.85 24.49 -7.21
N ASN A 403 14.04 25.06 -6.02
CA ASN A 403 15.03 26.12 -5.82
C ASN A 403 16.37 25.54 -5.37
N GLU A 404 17.24 25.23 -6.31
CA GLU A 404 18.57 24.65 -6.07
C GLU A 404 19.36 25.40 -4.99
N LYS A 405 19.41 26.73 -5.05
CA LYS A 405 20.18 27.55 -4.10
C LYS A 405 19.67 27.35 -2.66
N ILE A 406 18.35 27.36 -2.47
CA ILE A 406 17.76 27.17 -1.14
C ILE A 406 17.93 25.73 -0.67
N ILE A 407 17.64 24.76 -1.53
CA ILE A 407 17.67 23.34 -1.18
C ILE A 407 19.11 22.90 -0.86
N TYR A 408 20.08 23.21 -1.73
CA TYR A 408 21.48 22.84 -1.54
C TYR A 408 22.12 23.56 -0.35
N SER A 409 21.77 24.82 -0.09
CA SER A 409 22.26 25.52 1.11
C SER A 409 21.72 24.92 2.40
N LYS A 410 20.46 24.48 2.43
CA LYS A 410 19.89 23.76 3.57
C LYS A 410 20.54 22.39 3.78
N ILE A 411 20.74 21.61 2.72
CA ILE A 411 21.48 20.34 2.79
C ILE A 411 22.89 20.56 3.33
N SER A 412 23.60 21.54 2.77
CA SER A 412 24.97 21.90 3.18
C SER A 412 25.04 22.23 4.67
N LYS A 413 24.10 23.05 5.15
CA LYS A 413 24.02 23.45 6.55
C LYS A 413 23.73 22.27 7.48
N ASP A 414 22.71 21.48 7.16
CA ASP A 414 22.22 20.41 8.05
C ASP A 414 23.19 19.21 8.10
N LEU A 415 23.97 18.98 7.03
CA LEU A 415 24.94 17.88 6.97
C LEU A 415 26.39 18.30 7.20
N GLY A 416 26.67 19.60 7.37
CA GLY A 416 28.04 20.11 7.57
C GLY A 416 28.95 19.94 6.35
N ILE A 417 28.39 19.99 5.14
CA ILE A 417 29.10 19.85 3.85
C ILE A 417 28.91 21.10 2.99
N ILE A 418 29.55 21.16 1.82
CA ILE A 418 29.40 22.26 0.86
C ILE A 418 28.87 21.71 -0.46
N ILE A 419 27.62 22.05 -0.80
CA ILE A 419 26.99 21.80 -2.11
C ILE A 419 26.64 23.16 -2.71
N LYS A 420 27.33 23.52 -3.79
CA LYS A 420 27.12 24.77 -4.55
C LYS A 420 26.58 24.54 -5.95
N THR A 421 26.77 23.35 -6.51
CA THR A 421 26.37 23.03 -7.89
C THR A 421 25.59 21.71 -7.95
N PRO A 422 24.78 21.49 -9.01
CA PRO A 422 24.11 20.21 -9.25
C PRO A 422 25.08 19.02 -9.27
N GLU A 423 26.26 19.16 -9.87
CA GLU A 423 27.24 18.07 -9.97
C GLU A 423 27.78 17.65 -8.60
N GLN A 424 27.97 18.63 -7.69
CA GLN A 424 28.33 18.35 -6.30
C GLN A 424 27.19 17.65 -5.55
N ALA A 425 25.93 18.05 -5.82
CA ALA A 425 24.77 17.40 -5.25
C ALA A 425 24.66 15.95 -5.72
N THR A 426 24.77 15.70 -7.04
CA THR A 426 24.78 14.35 -7.63
C THR A 426 25.90 13.50 -7.05
N THR A 427 27.13 14.02 -6.95
CA THR A 427 28.26 13.30 -6.35
C THR A 427 27.95 12.92 -4.90
N PHE A 428 27.45 13.86 -4.10
CA PHE A 428 27.10 13.60 -2.71
C PHE A 428 25.98 12.56 -2.57
N ILE A 429 24.94 12.64 -3.40
CA ILE A 429 23.83 11.67 -3.41
C ILE A 429 24.36 10.28 -3.75
N ARG A 430 25.25 10.17 -4.75
CA ARG A 430 25.88 8.90 -5.13
C ARG A 430 26.73 8.33 -3.99
N ASP A 431 27.49 9.17 -3.29
CA ASP A 431 28.27 8.74 -2.12
C ASP A 431 27.37 8.26 -0.98
N GLU A 432 26.24 8.93 -0.72
CA GLU A 432 25.26 8.51 0.28
C GLU A 432 24.55 7.21 -0.12
N ARG A 433 24.18 7.04 -1.39
CA ARG A 433 23.67 5.75 -1.93
C ARG A 433 24.72 4.66 -1.73
N TYR A 434 25.98 4.93 -2.05
CA TYR A 434 27.09 3.98 -1.88
C TYR A 434 27.29 3.56 -0.41
N ARG A 435 27.24 4.51 0.53
CA ARG A 435 27.31 4.22 1.97
C ARG A 435 26.13 3.40 2.46
N ARG A 436 24.90 3.71 2.02
CA ARG A 436 23.70 2.93 2.35
C ARG A 436 23.79 1.51 1.81
N PHE A 437 24.22 1.37 0.56
CA PHE A 437 24.39 0.09 -0.09
C PHE A 437 25.41 -0.81 0.62
N ASN A 438 26.55 -0.25 1.03
CA ASN A 438 27.55 -0.98 1.82
C ASN A 438 26.98 -1.46 3.16
N ARG A 439 26.21 -0.62 3.86
CA ARG A 439 25.51 -1.02 5.09
C ARG A 439 24.48 -2.14 4.86
N LEU A 440 23.78 -2.10 3.73
CA LEU A 440 22.85 -3.17 3.32
C LEU A 440 23.58 -4.50 3.09
N ILE A 441 24.74 -4.47 2.43
CA ILE A 441 25.60 -5.66 2.26
C ILE A 441 25.98 -6.22 3.62
N ASP A 442 26.44 -5.36 4.54
CA ASP A 442 26.88 -5.79 5.87
C ASP A 442 25.76 -6.39 6.71
N SER A 443 24.56 -5.82 6.63
CA SER A 443 23.42 -6.22 7.45
C SER A 443 22.66 -7.43 6.90
N LYS A 444 22.45 -7.50 5.59
CA LYS A 444 21.63 -8.55 4.95
C LYS A 444 22.44 -9.66 4.29
N PHE A 445 23.59 -9.32 3.70
CA PHE A 445 24.35 -10.24 2.83
C PHE A 445 25.63 -10.74 3.52
N SER A 446 25.43 -11.35 4.69
CA SER A 446 26.48 -12.11 5.37
C SER A 446 26.95 -13.30 4.51
N ASP A 447 28.17 -13.78 4.75
CA ASP A 447 28.73 -14.89 3.95
C ASP A 447 27.86 -16.15 4.01
N LYS A 448 27.25 -16.41 5.16
CA LYS A 448 26.29 -17.51 5.33
C LYS A 448 25.06 -17.35 4.44
N VAL A 449 24.50 -16.14 4.37
CA VAL A 449 23.32 -15.85 3.53
C VAL A 449 23.68 -15.95 2.05
N LEU A 450 24.85 -15.44 1.66
CA LEU A 450 25.32 -15.54 0.27
C LEU A 450 25.54 -17.00 -0.16
N LEU A 451 26.12 -17.84 0.70
CA LEU A 451 26.27 -19.27 0.43
C LEU A 451 24.91 -19.98 0.33
N GLU A 452 23.95 -19.65 1.21
CA GLU A 452 22.58 -20.17 1.15
C GLU A 452 21.91 -19.79 -0.18
N LEU A 453 22.04 -18.54 -0.61
CA LEU A 453 21.52 -18.07 -1.90
C LEU A 453 22.11 -18.83 -3.08
N LEU A 454 23.44 -19.05 -3.10
CA LEU A 454 24.08 -19.85 -4.16
C LEU A 454 23.52 -21.27 -4.23
N SER A 455 23.31 -21.93 -3.08
CA SER A 455 22.65 -23.24 -3.03
C SER A 455 21.20 -23.18 -3.53
N CYS A 456 20.44 -22.14 -3.17
CA CYS A 456 19.07 -21.98 -3.64
C CYS A 456 18.99 -21.79 -5.16
N PHE A 457 19.94 -21.07 -5.77
CA PHE A 457 20.00 -20.93 -7.22
C PHE A 457 20.27 -22.26 -7.92
N GLU A 458 21.16 -23.09 -7.36
CA GLU A 458 21.46 -24.43 -7.87
C GLU A 458 20.23 -25.35 -7.80
N THR A 459 19.49 -25.31 -6.69
CA THR A 459 18.32 -26.17 -6.47
C THR A 459 17.00 -25.61 -7.00
N ARG A 460 17.01 -24.40 -7.59
CA ARG A 460 15.81 -23.65 -8.02
C ARG A 460 14.78 -23.45 -6.91
N ASP A 461 15.26 -23.15 -5.71
CA ASP A 461 14.39 -22.72 -4.59
C ASP A 461 14.09 -21.21 -4.71
N ASP A 462 13.31 -20.87 -5.75
CA ASP A 462 12.98 -19.49 -6.11
C ASP A 462 12.22 -18.77 -4.96
N ALA A 463 11.39 -19.50 -4.21
CA ALA A 463 10.63 -18.94 -3.08
C ALA A 463 11.57 -18.52 -1.94
N ARG A 464 12.58 -19.33 -1.62
CA ARG A 464 13.58 -18.95 -0.60
C ARG A 464 14.47 -17.80 -1.05
N ILE A 465 14.79 -17.72 -2.35
CA ILE A 465 15.53 -16.58 -2.93
C ILE A 465 14.74 -15.28 -2.76
N GLU A 466 13.45 -15.29 -3.10
CA GLU A 466 12.57 -14.11 -2.94
C GLU A 466 12.44 -13.70 -1.47
N GLU A 467 12.36 -14.65 -0.55
CA GLU A 467 12.33 -14.38 0.90
C GLU A 467 13.62 -13.72 1.41
N LEU A 468 14.78 -14.19 0.95
CA LEU A 468 16.09 -13.70 1.39
C LEU A 468 16.47 -12.36 0.74
N VAL A 469 15.97 -12.08 -0.47
CA VAL A 469 16.33 -10.87 -1.23
C VAL A 469 15.13 -9.95 -1.43
N THR A 470 14.26 -10.28 -2.40
CA THR A 470 13.05 -9.51 -2.77
C THR A 470 12.23 -10.28 -3.81
N ASP A 471 10.90 -10.10 -3.81
CA ASP A 471 10.00 -10.54 -4.88
C ASP A 471 9.88 -9.49 -6.01
N GLU A 472 10.43 -8.29 -5.82
CA GLU A 472 10.36 -7.18 -6.78
C GLU A 472 11.37 -7.29 -7.93
N ALA A 473 12.24 -8.31 -7.93
CA ALA A 473 13.24 -8.56 -8.98
C ALA A 473 13.09 -9.99 -9.53
N ASN A 474 13.59 -10.25 -10.75
CA ASN A 474 13.45 -11.57 -11.37
C ASN A 474 14.62 -12.44 -10.96
N ILE A 475 14.44 -13.76 -10.89
CA ILE A 475 15.50 -14.67 -10.40
C ILE A 475 16.82 -14.46 -11.14
N PRO A 476 16.86 -14.31 -12.49
CA PRO A 476 18.08 -13.92 -13.19
C PRO A 476 18.72 -12.60 -12.70
N THR A 477 17.95 -11.52 -12.55
CA THR A 477 18.43 -10.23 -12.04
C THR A 477 18.93 -10.35 -10.60
N ILE A 478 18.24 -11.12 -9.75
CA ILE A 478 18.69 -11.39 -8.38
C ILE A 478 20.03 -12.15 -8.44
N PHE A 479 20.16 -13.14 -9.31
CA PHE A 479 21.42 -13.88 -9.49
C PHE A 479 22.58 -12.98 -9.93
N GLU A 480 22.36 -12.09 -10.91
CA GLU A 480 23.34 -11.10 -11.34
C GLU A 480 23.78 -10.20 -10.18
N TYR A 481 22.80 -9.71 -9.41
CA TYR A 481 23.05 -8.83 -8.27
C TYR A 481 23.81 -9.54 -7.14
N ILE A 482 23.42 -10.76 -6.79
CA ILE A 482 24.12 -11.56 -5.76
C ILE A 482 25.54 -11.90 -6.21
N THR A 483 25.74 -12.24 -7.48
CA THR A 483 27.09 -12.47 -8.04
C THR A 483 27.93 -11.20 -7.98
N GLY A 484 27.34 -10.04 -8.30
CA GLY A 484 28.00 -8.74 -8.17
C GLY A 484 28.42 -8.43 -6.73
N ILE A 485 27.55 -8.68 -5.75
CA ILE A 485 27.88 -8.54 -4.32
C ILE A 485 29.01 -9.48 -3.92
N ILE A 486 28.97 -10.75 -4.32
CA ILE A 486 30.01 -11.72 -4.01
C ILE A 486 31.34 -11.24 -4.57
N TRP A 487 31.38 -10.85 -5.85
CA TRP A 487 32.60 -10.36 -6.48
C TRP A 487 33.15 -9.12 -5.78
N TYR A 488 32.28 -8.16 -5.43
CA TYR A 488 32.67 -6.97 -4.68
C TYR A 488 33.21 -7.28 -3.28
N LYS A 489 32.67 -8.30 -2.59
CA LYS A 489 33.23 -8.73 -1.29
C LYS A 489 34.59 -9.42 -1.48
N VAL A 490 34.72 -10.27 -2.50
CA VAL A 490 35.98 -10.98 -2.84
C VAL A 490 37.07 -10.00 -3.27
N SER A 491 36.71 -8.92 -3.96
CA SER A 491 37.65 -7.86 -4.36
C SER A 491 38.02 -6.91 -3.23
N GLU A 492 37.72 -7.25 -1.97
CA GLU A 492 37.92 -6.37 -0.80
C GLU A 492 37.24 -5.00 -0.97
N ARG A 493 36.10 -4.97 -1.66
CA ARG A 493 35.30 -3.76 -1.95
C ARG A 493 36.02 -2.72 -2.80
N GLN A 494 36.92 -3.17 -3.67
CA GLN A 494 37.54 -2.29 -4.65
C GLN A 494 36.59 -1.95 -5.78
N GLY A 495 36.53 -0.65 -6.13
CA GLY A 495 35.70 -0.12 -7.21
C GLY A 495 34.33 0.39 -6.76
N ASN A 496 33.55 0.95 -7.70
CA ASN A 496 32.21 1.45 -7.43
C ASN A 496 31.15 0.47 -7.93
N ILE A 497 30.65 -0.38 -7.02
CA ILE A 497 29.67 -1.43 -7.34
C ILE A 497 28.36 -0.89 -7.93
N LEU A 498 27.98 0.35 -7.59
CA LEU A 498 26.77 0.97 -8.15
C LEU A 498 26.92 1.27 -9.65
N GLU A 499 28.13 1.63 -10.10
CA GLU A 499 28.41 1.82 -11.53
C GLU A 499 28.44 0.48 -12.28
N TYR A 500 29.04 -0.56 -11.68
CA TYR A 500 29.19 -1.87 -12.33
C TYR A 500 27.85 -2.56 -12.56
N MET A 501 26.95 -2.46 -11.58
CA MET A 501 25.64 -3.10 -11.64
C MET A 501 24.56 -2.18 -12.24
N LYS A 502 24.89 -0.94 -12.62
CA LYS A 502 23.93 0.08 -13.06
C LYS A 502 22.72 0.18 -12.13
N LEU A 503 23.00 0.16 -10.82
CA LEU A 503 21.97 0.29 -9.80
C LEU A 503 21.66 1.76 -9.64
N SER A 504 20.43 2.17 -9.97
CA SER A 504 19.92 3.51 -9.73
C SER A 504 19.70 3.82 -8.25
#